data_AF-X0SQT8-F1
#
_entry.id   AF-X0SQT8-F1
#
_cell.length_a   1.000
_cell.length_b   1.000
_cell.length_c   1.000
_cell.angle_alpha   90.00
_cell.angle_beta   90.00
_cell.angle_gamma   90.00
#
_symmetry.space_group_name_H-M   'P 1'
#
loop_
_entity.id
_entity.type
_entity.pdbx_description
1 polymer ?
#
loop_
_entity_poly.entity_id
_entity_poly.type
_entity_poly.pdbx_seq_one_letter_code
_entity_poly.pdbx_strand_id
1 'polypeptide(L)' 'GEPSCSIIAPAILNAIYDAVGVRIKSLPATPEKIIRALKKLL' A
#
# COMPACT_ATOMS: atom_id res chain seq x y z
N GLY A 1 16.95 16.94 4.12
CA GLY A 1 15.71 17.12 4.88
C GLY A 1 14.57 17.03 3.90
N GLU A 2 13.78 15.96 3.97
CA GLU A 2 12.55 15.79 3.17
C GLU A 2 11.50 15.01 3.97
N PRO A 3 11.03 15.54 5.12
CA PRO A 3 10.05 14.84 5.97
C PRO A 3 8.69 14.62 5.26
N SER A 4 8.36 15.43 4.25
CA SER A 4 7.10 15.38 3.51
C SER A 4 6.95 14.14 2.64
N CYS A 5 8.00 13.69 1.94
CA CYS A 5 7.92 12.51 1.08
C CYS A 5 7.82 11.21 1.92
N SER A 6 8.51 11.19 3.06
CA SER A 6 8.55 10.02 3.95
C SER A 6 7.23 9.72 4.65
N ILE A 7 6.33 10.70 4.85
CA ILE A 7 5.02 10.47 5.50
C ILE A 7 3.92 10.03 4.53
N ILE A 8 4.03 10.37 3.24
CA ILE A 8 2.99 10.10 2.24
C ILE A 8 2.91 8.60 1.94
N ALA A 9 4.06 7.96 1.69
CA ALA A 9 4.13 6.53 1.40
C ALA A 9 3.47 5.66 2.50
N PRO A 10 3.82 5.79 3.80
CA PRO A 10 3.17 5.00 4.85
C PRO A 10 1.69 5.35 5.05
N ALA A 11 1.27 6.61 4.84
CA ALA A 11 -0.14 6.99 4.93
C ALA A 11 -1.00 6.29 3.87
N ILE A 12 -0.54 6.27 2.61
CA ILE A 12 -1.23 5.57 1.52
C ILE A 12 -1.27 4.06 1.81
N LEU A 13 -0.16 3.48 2.27
CA LEU A 13 -0.09 2.05 2.60
C LEU A 13 -1.05 1.66 3.73
N ASN A 14 -1.23 2.53 4.74
CA ASN A 14 -2.19 2.31 5.81
C ASN A 14 -3.63 2.45 5.32
N ALA A 15 -3.92 3.43 4.44
CA ALA A 15 -5.25 3.58 3.84
C ALA A 15 -5.66 2.37 2.98
N ILE A 16 -4.72 1.80 2.21
CA ILE A 16 -4.99 0.55 1.45
C ILE A 16 -5.28 -0.60 2.40
N TYR A 17 -4.52 -0.72 3.49
CA TYR A 17 -4.74 -1.77 4.48
C TYR A 17 -6.10 -1.63 5.18
N ASP A 18 -6.50 -0.41 5.52
CA ASP A 18 -7.82 -0.10 6.09
C ASP A 18 -8.97 -0.42 5.12
N ALA A 19 -8.83 -0.02 3.85
CA ALA A 19 -9.88 -0.17 2.85
C ALA A 19 -10.14 -1.64 2.42
N VAL A 20 -9.09 -2.47 2.33
CA VAL A 20 -9.21 -3.82 1.75
C VAL A 20 -8.49 -4.93 2.52
N GLY A 21 -7.86 -4.63 3.65
CA GLY A 21 -7.10 -5.61 4.45
C GLY A 21 -5.75 -6.04 3.84
N VAL A 22 -5.34 -5.47 2.71
CA VAL A 22 -4.10 -5.83 2.00
C VAL A 22 -2.91 -5.07 2.56
N ARG A 23 -1.87 -5.78 2.99
CA ARG A 23 -0.59 -5.18 3.43
C ARG A 23 0.48 -5.27 2.33
N ILE A 24 0.87 -4.14 1.76
CA ILE A 24 1.98 -4.05 0.80
C ILE A 24 3.29 -3.77 1.55
N LYS A 25 4.27 -4.67 1.46
CA LYS A 25 5.59 -4.57 2.12
C LYS A 25 6.73 -4.12 1.20
N SER A 26 6.45 -3.95 -0.09
CA SER A 26 7.43 -3.59 -1.11
C SER A 26 6.88 -2.49 -2.01
N LEU A 27 7.53 -1.33 -1.96
CA LEU A 27 7.25 -0.21 -2.84
C LEU A 27 7.88 -0.44 -4.23
N PRO A 28 7.31 0.16 -5.30
CA PRO A 28 6.07 0.95 -5.33
C PRO A 28 4.81 0.07 -5.17
N ALA A 29 3.75 0.63 -4.57
CA ALA A 29 2.44 0.00 -4.40
C ALA A 29 1.59 0.16 -5.68
N THR A 30 1.99 -0.51 -6.76
CA THR A 30 1.29 -0.41 -8.06
C THR A 30 -0.09 -1.09 -8.03
N PRO A 31 -1.03 -0.64 -8.88
CA PRO A 31 -2.36 -1.26 -8.99
C PRO A 31 -2.30 -2.78 -9.21
N GLU A 32 -1.38 -3.26 -10.04
CA GLU A 32 -1.18 -4.69 -10.32
C GLU A 32 -0.82 -5.49 -9.06
N LYS A 33 0.06 -4.95 -8.20
CA LYS A 33 0.41 -5.58 -6.93
C LYS A 33 -0.78 -5.63 -5.98
N ILE A 34 -1.59 -4.58 -5.96
CA ILE A 34 -2.80 -4.50 -5.14
C ILE A 34 -3.81 -5.55 -5.62
N ILE A 35 -4.11 -5.61 -6.92
CA ILE A 35 -5.01 -6.60 -7.52
C ILE A 35 -4.52 -8.03 -7.26
N ARG A 36 -3.22 -8.29 -7.42
CA ARG A 36 -2.63 -9.60 -7.13
C ARG A 36 -2.75 -9.98 -5.66
N ALA A 37 -2.61 -9.02 -4.75
CA ALA A 37 -2.74 -9.27 -3.32
C ALA A 37 -4.21 -9.49 -2.91
N LEU A 38 -5.15 -8.73 -3.49
CA LEU A 38 -6.59 -8.95 -3.34
C LEU A 38 -7.00 -10.36 -3.79
N LYS A 39 -6.52 -10.80 -4.96
CA LYS A 39 -6.78 -12.15 -5.48
C LYS A 39 -6.23 -13.29 -4.61
N LYS A 40 -5.29 -13.02 -3.69
CA LYS A 40 -4.77 -14.02 -2.74
C LYS A 40 -5.59 -14.10 -1.46
N LEU A 41 -6.44 -13.10 -1.19
CA LEU A 41 -7.32 -13.06 -0.02
C LEU A 41 -8.64 -13.80 -0.27
N LEU A 42 -9.05 -13.92 -1.54
CA LEU A 42 -10.15 -14.78 -2.01
C LEU A 42 -9.66 -16.20 -2.21
#